data_AF-A0A7S3YTP1-F1
#
_entry.id   AF-A0A7S3YTP1-F1
#
_cell.length_a   1.000
_cell.length_b   1.000
_cell.length_c   1.000
_cell.angle_alpha   90.00
_cell.angle_beta   90.00
_cell.angle_gamma   90.00
#
_symmetry.space_group_name_H-M   'P 1'
#
loop_
_entity.id
_entity.type
_entity.pdbx_description
1 polymer ?
#
loop_
_entity_poly.entity_id
_entity_poly.type
_entity_poly.pdbx_seq_one_letter_code
_entity_poly.pdbx_strand_id
1 'polypeptide(L)'
;MDTDFVTFRTDAGDKFEVFTKPKAALDYRQKTARGERADVTRVLAEEGPKIYTDIKKLRVASKAMLAKAFQTDDALKAARIIVEKGKLKVKVYVPKPFTELVLDGIALFETVAATYILVDNGRLPSFLILCVLVSLLILTTMTLCATVGRKISAHFMSMAPFNNPLKSDTALRQFESQVWQLIVHVGMSSLALYVYSNGEDFLSRPSQFLQLWQLNDEMRGDVVNLYLVQLAIWFVTLVSLRFFEVRSGDHHVMYTHHVVTIGVVTLSYAATTYVHFGLVVFLLHDLSDVPLDLMKLFSLLRLEESHGWYLSEITYVIFMPIWVYTRNYLFPVKLIYYGVWATMYGDYDAHGDEFWCHGLREGGAYKQLLIEQGQQKSWEHEINVTCTCCGGITAWLLLCTLEVLHVWWTYLLLRIGFQALCVGVSVEDVKAGYYDASTEKDKNAVKKNN
;
A
#
# COMPACT_ATOMS: atom_id res chain seq x y z
N MET A 1 -17.84 5.77 -15.82
CA MET A 1 -18.29 6.19 -14.47
C MET A 1 -18.29 4.93 -13.64
N ASP A 2 -17.50 4.89 -12.57
CA ASP A 2 -17.59 3.81 -11.57
C ASP A 2 -18.88 4.07 -10.77
N THR A 3 -20.02 3.81 -11.41
CA THR A 3 -21.35 3.97 -10.87
C THR A 3 -21.72 2.70 -10.16
N ASP A 4 -21.86 2.80 -8.84
CA ASP A 4 -22.38 1.72 -8.04
C ASP A 4 -23.71 2.16 -7.43
N PHE A 5 -24.45 1.24 -6.86
CA PHE A 5 -25.74 1.55 -6.28
C PHE A 5 -25.86 1.13 -4.85
N VAL A 6 -26.49 1.99 -4.07
CA VAL A 6 -26.82 1.70 -2.68
C VAL A 6 -28.20 1.07 -2.65
N THR A 7 -28.29 -0.13 -2.07
CA THR A 7 -29.56 -0.84 -1.95
C THR A 7 -30.12 -0.69 -0.54
N PHE A 8 -31.26 -0.03 -0.40
CA PHE A 8 -32.01 0.03 0.85
C PHE A 8 -33.22 -0.90 0.78
N ARG A 9 -33.53 -1.57 1.89
CA ARG A 9 -34.77 -2.35 2.04
C ARG A 9 -35.52 -1.83 3.25
N THR A 10 -36.81 -1.60 3.10
CA THR A 10 -37.70 -1.25 4.22
C THR A 10 -37.99 -2.49 5.06
N ASP A 11 -38.53 -2.30 6.26
CA ASP A 11 -38.98 -3.40 7.13
C ASP A 11 -40.11 -4.21 6.50
N ALA A 12 -40.89 -3.59 5.60
CA ALA A 12 -41.92 -4.24 4.80
C ALA A 12 -41.35 -5.06 3.63
N GLY A 13 -40.03 -5.02 3.40
CA GLY A 13 -39.36 -5.76 2.33
C GLY A 13 -39.25 -5.04 0.99
N ASP A 14 -39.78 -3.81 0.88
CA ASP A 14 -39.70 -3.01 -0.34
C ASP A 14 -38.25 -2.60 -0.61
N LYS A 15 -37.80 -2.79 -1.86
CA LYS A 15 -36.43 -2.51 -2.29
C LYS A 15 -36.36 -1.15 -2.99
N PHE A 16 -35.38 -0.35 -2.58
CA PHE A 16 -35.04 0.93 -3.19
C PHE A 16 -33.55 1.02 -3.46
N GLU A 17 -33.18 1.58 -4.59
CA GLU A 17 -31.80 1.68 -5.04
C GLU A 17 -31.53 3.08 -5.57
N VAL A 18 -30.30 3.58 -5.37
CA VAL A 18 -29.89 4.88 -5.91
C VAL A 18 -28.50 4.74 -6.52
N PHE A 19 -28.28 5.32 -7.71
CA PHE A 19 -26.96 5.38 -8.31
C PHE A 19 -26.09 6.39 -7.56
N THR A 20 -24.92 5.94 -7.15
CA THR A 20 -23.96 6.72 -6.38
C THR A 20 -22.56 6.58 -6.93
N LYS A 21 -21.72 7.56 -6.59
CA LYS A 21 -20.27 7.44 -6.68
C LYS A 21 -19.80 6.73 -5.40
N PRO A 22 -19.30 5.48 -5.47
CA PRO A 22 -19.12 4.66 -4.28
C PRO A 22 -18.21 5.28 -3.20
N LYS A 23 -17.08 5.90 -3.60
CA LYS A 23 -16.20 6.61 -2.65
C LYS A 23 -16.87 7.85 -2.04
N ALA A 24 -17.70 8.57 -2.80
CA ALA A 24 -18.43 9.72 -2.26
C ALA A 24 -19.55 9.29 -1.32
N ALA A 25 -20.21 8.16 -1.60
CA ALA A 25 -21.21 7.57 -0.72
C ALA A 25 -20.58 7.08 0.60
N LEU A 26 -19.37 6.53 0.52
CA LEU A 26 -18.58 6.16 1.68
C LEU A 26 -18.16 7.39 2.52
N ASP A 27 -17.57 8.40 1.89
CA ASP A 27 -17.18 9.66 2.55
C ASP A 27 -18.39 10.34 3.21
N TYR A 28 -19.52 10.38 2.50
CA TYR A 28 -20.78 10.92 3.02
C TYR A 28 -21.24 10.20 4.31
N ARG A 29 -21.19 8.86 4.33
CA ARG A 29 -21.51 8.08 5.53
C ARG A 29 -20.55 8.34 6.68
N GLN A 30 -19.25 8.42 6.40
CA GLN A 30 -18.24 8.64 7.43
C GLN A 30 -18.37 10.03 8.05
N LYS A 31 -18.72 11.05 7.26
CA LYS A 31 -18.98 12.41 7.74
C LYS A 31 -20.26 12.48 8.56
N THR A 32 -21.35 11.89 8.08
CA THR A 32 -22.63 11.86 8.82
C THR A 32 -22.54 11.06 10.11
N ALA A 33 -21.79 9.96 10.14
CA ALA A 33 -21.52 9.19 11.36
C ALA A 33 -20.73 9.99 12.42
N ARG A 34 -19.89 10.94 11.99
CA ARG A 34 -19.17 11.89 12.86
C ARG A 34 -19.98 13.14 13.23
N GLY A 35 -21.23 13.25 12.76
CA GLY A 35 -22.09 14.41 12.99
C GLY A 35 -21.76 15.63 12.11
N GLU A 36 -20.91 15.48 11.10
CA GLU A 36 -20.54 16.55 10.18
C GLU A 36 -21.63 16.80 9.12
N ARG A 37 -21.77 18.04 8.66
CA ARG A 37 -22.69 18.38 7.56
C ARG A 37 -22.10 17.90 6.23
N ALA A 38 -22.82 17.01 5.54
CA ALA A 38 -22.48 16.53 4.20
C ALA A 38 -23.66 16.70 3.22
N ASP A 39 -23.34 16.99 1.96
CA ASP A 39 -24.30 17.18 0.87
C ASP A 39 -24.44 15.91 0.02
N VAL A 40 -25.66 15.37 -0.03
CA VAL A 40 -25.97 14.11 -0.72
C VAL A 40 -25.93 14.27 -2.24
N THR A 41 -26.10 15.48 -2.78
CA THR A 41 -26.07 15.70 -4.24
C THR A 41 -24.72 15.35 -4.85
N ARG A 42 -23.64 15.54 -4.09
CA ARG A 42 -22.27 15.18 -4.50
C ARG A 42 -22.03 13.67 -4.56
N VAL A 43 -22.88 12.90 -3.88
CA VAL A 43 -22.86 11.43 -3.85
C VAL A 43 -23.55 10.83 -5.05
N LEU A 44 -24.60 11.48 -5.55
CA LEU A 44 -25.39 10.98 -6.66
C LEU A 44 -24.56 10.92 -7.94
N ALA A 45 -24.72 9.81 -8.67
CA ALA A 45 -24.02 9.61 -9.93
C ALA A 45 -24.72 10.30 -11.12
N GLU A 46 -26.02 10.53 -11.01
CA GLU A 46 -26.85 11.14 -12.03
C GLU A 46 -27.17 12.61 -11.69
N GLU A 47 -27.47 13.42 -12.72
CA GLU A 47 -27.99 14.77 -12.52
C GLU A 47 -29.41 14.70 -11.94
N GLY A 48 -29.47 14.77 -10.61
CA GLY A 48 -30.70 14.77 -9.83
C GLY A 48 -30.99 13.45 -9.10
N PRO A 49 -31.77 13.50 -8.01
CA PRO A 49 -32.09 12.32 -7.21
C PRO A 49 -33.12 11.44 -7.91
N LYS A 50 -32.67 10.36 -8.55
CA LYS A 50 -33.54 9.30 -9.07
C LYS A 50 -33.41 8.07 -8.19
N ILE A 51 -34.53 7.64 -7.62
CA ILE A 51 -34.62 6.42 -6.81
C ILE A 51 -35.29 5.35 -7.65
N TYR A 52 -34.68 4.18 -7.68
CA TYR A 52 -35.13 3.03 -8.44
C TYR A 52 -35.71 1.98 -7.49
N THR A 53 -36.70 1.24 -7.96
CA THR A 53 -37.18 0.01 -7.31
C THR A 53 -36.43 -1.22 -7.82
N ASP A 54 -35.94 -1.13 -9.06
CA ASP A 54 -35.07 -2.11 -9.71
C ASP A 54 -34.15 -1.37 -10.69
N ILE A 55 -32.87 -1.26 -10.34
CA ILE A 55 -31.86 -0.61 -11.19
C ILE A 55 -31.60 -1.39 -12.48
N LYS A 56 -31.65 -2.73 -12.46
CA LYS A 56 -31.37 -3.54 -13.66
C LYS A 56 -32.40 -3.31 -14.76
N LYS A 57 -33.63 -2.96 -14.35
CA LYS A 57 -34.74 -2.63 -15.24
C LYS A 57 -34.98 -1.13 -15.37
N LEU A 58 -34.13 -0.29 -14.78
CA LEU A 58 -34.26 1.17 -14.71
C LEU A 58 -35.66 1.65 -14.25
N ARG A 59 -36.30 0.90 -13.34
CA ARG A 59 -37.65 1.19 -12.87
C ARG A 59 -37.62 2.21 -11.74
N VAL A 60 -38.00 3.45 -12.04
CA VAL A 60 -38.03 4.56 -11.07
C VAL A 60 -39.19 4.40 -10.07
N ALA A 61 -38.93 4.74 -8.80
CA ALA A 61 -39.93 4.79 -7.74
C ALA A 61 -40.88 5.99 -7.94
N SER A 62 -42.19 5.75 -7.78
CA SER A 62 -43.19 6.82 -7.84
C SER A 62 -43.19 7.62 -6.55
N LYS A 63 -43.67 8.87 -6.60
CA LYS A 63 -43.82 9.73 -5.41
C LYS A 63 -44.64 9.06 -4.30
N ALA A 64 -45.69 8.32 -4.66
CA ALA A 64 -46.50 7.57 -3.70
C ALA A 64 -45.71 6.44 -3.00
N MET A 65 -44.84 5.73 -3.74
CA MET A 65 -43.95 4.73 -3.15
C MET A 65 -42.94 5.37 -2.21
N LEU A 66 -42.36 6.52 -2.58
CA LEU A 66 -41.44 7.26 -1.73
C LEU A 66 -42.12 7.77 -0.46
N ALA A 67 -43.30 8.36 -0.58
CA ALA A 67 -44.07 8.85 0.56
C ALA A 67 -44.42 7.71 1.53
N LYS A 68 -44.78 6.53 1.01
CA LYS A 68 -45.06 5.34 1.82
C LYS A 68 -43.81 4.81 2.54
N ALA A 69 -42.67 4.74 1.86
CA ALA A 69 -41.46 4.10 2.39
C ALA A 69 -40.59 5.02 3.26
N PHE A 70 -40.52 6.31 2.92
CA PHE A 70 -39.60 7.28 3.51
C PHE A 70 -40.30 8.46 4.19
N GLN A 71 -41.64 8.46 4.22
CA GLN A 71 -42.46 9.59 4.74
C GLN A 71 -42.18 10.91 4.02
N THR A 72 -41.72 10.85 2.76
CA THR A 72 -41.43 12.02 1.93
C THR A 72 -41.59 11.68 0.46
N ASP A 73 -42.10 12.62 -0.33
CA ASP A 73 -42.17 12.53 -1.79
C ASP A 73 -40.92 13.13 -2.48
N ASP A 74 -40.04 13.74 -1.70
CA ASP A 74 -38.78 14.33 -2.15
C ASP A 74 -37.73 13.24 -2.32
N ALA A 75 -37.36 13.00 -3.58
CA ALA A 75 -36.35 12.02 -3.92
C ALA A 75 -34.98 12.35 -3.33
N LEU A 76 -34.64 13.61 -3.05
CA LEU A 76 -33.37 13.98 -2.43
C LEU A 76 -33.30 13.54 -0.96
N LYS A 77 -34.39 13.72 -0.21
CA LYS A 77 -34.51 13.26 1.18
C LYS A 77 -34.51 11.74 1.25
N ALA A 78 -35.25 11.09 0.37
CA ALA A 78 -35.23 9.64 0.29
C ALA A 78 -33.84 9.11 -0.12
N ALA A 79 -33.14 9.78 -1.05
CA ALA A 79 -31.76 9.44 -1.42
C ALA A 79 -30.80 9.57 -0.23
N ARG A 80 -30.95 10.60 0.62
CA ARG A 80 -30.17 10.71 1.87
C ARG A 80 -30.36 9.47 2.75
N ILE A 81 -31.60 9.06 2.99
CA ILE A 81 -31.89 7.88 3.84
C ILE A 81 -31.30 6.61 3.24
N ILE A 82 -31.45 6.41 1.92
CA ILE A 82 -30.90 5.26 1.21
C ILE A 82 -29.38 5.25 1.31
N VAL A 83 -28.72 6.39 1.05
CA VAL A 83 -27.26 6.52 1.12
C VAL A 83 -26.77 6.33 2.54
N GLU A 84 -27.46 6.77 3.59
CA GLU A 84 -27.04 6.60 4.99
C GLU A 84 -27.25 5.18 5.50
N LYS A 85 -28.42 4.58 5.22
CA LYS A 85 -28.87 3.33 5.86
C LYS A 85 -28.82 2.08 4.97
N GLY A 86 -28.68 2.25 3.65
CA GLY A 86 -28.68 1.14 2.71
C GLY A 86 -27.42 0.26 2.79
N LYS A 87 -27.34 -0.76 1.95
CA LYS A 87 -26.13 -1.55 1.74
C LYS A 87 -25.34 -0.93 0.60
N LEU A 88 -24.13 -0.49 0.93
CA LEU A 88 -23.10 -0.15 -0.05
C LEU A 88 -22.46 -1.45 -0.54
N LYS A 89 -22.25 -1.55 -1.86
CA LYS A 89 -21.51 -2.64 -2.48
C LYS A 89 -19.99 -2.48 -2.35
N VAL A 90 -19.51 -1.24 -2.25
CA VAL A 90 -18.11 -0.97 -1.92
C VAL A 90 -17.87 -1.20 -0.42
N LYS A 91 -16.82 -2.00 -0.11
CA LYS A 91 -16.43 -2.34 1.26
C LYS A 91 -16.10 -1.06 2.02
N VAL A 92 -17.06 -0.66 2.85
CA VAL A 92 -16.96 0.45 3.80
C VAL A 92 -15.82 0.11 4.75
N TYR A 93 -14.88 1.03 4.92
CA TYR A 93 -13.92 0.94 6.01
C TYR A 93 -14.67 0.81 7.34
N VAL A 94 -14.43 -0.28 8.06
CA VAL A 94 -14.97 -0.49 9.40
C VAL A 94 -13.90 -0.06 10.39
N PRO A 95 -14.10 1.02 11.16
CA PRO A 95 -13.12 1.47 12.14
C PRO A 95 -12.81 0.37 13.15
N LYS A 96 -11.52 0.12 13.39
CA LYS A 96 -11.03 -0.81 14.41
C LYS A 96 -10.21 -0.01 15.43
N PRO A 97 -10.84 0.62 16.43
CA PRO A 97 -10.20 1.65 17.25
C PRO A 97 -8.96 1.12 18.01
N PHE A 98 -9.01 -0.13 18.50
CA PHE A 98 -7.85 -0.74 19.16
C PHE A 98 -6.68 -0.96 18.19
N THR A 99 -6.96 -1.50 17.00
CA THR A 99 -5.93 -1.72 15.97
C THR A 99 -5.34 -0.40 15.49
N GLU A 100 -6.16 0.63 15.29
CA GLU A 100 -5.68 1.97 14.94
C GLU A 100 -4.79 2.56 16.03
N LEU A 101 -5.21 2.48 17.30
CA LEU A 101 -4.41 3.00 18.41
C LEU A 101 -3.03 2.33 18.50
N VAL A 102 -2.98 1.00 18.34
CA VAL A 102 -1.73 0.25 18.37
C VAL A 102 -0.84 0.64 17.18
N LEU A 103 -1.39 0.67 15.96
CA LEU A 103 -0.62 1.02 14.77
C LEU A 103 -0.14 2.48 14.78
N ASP A 104 -0.97 3.41 15.23
CA ASP A 104 -0.59 4.83 15.39
C ASP A 104 0.52 4.98 16.43
N GLY A 105 0.47 4.21 17.52
CA GLY A 105 1.52 4.18 18.54
C GLY A 105 2.85 3.67 18.00
N ILE A 106 2.83 2.58 17.23
CA ILE A 106 4.03 2.03 16.57
C ILE A 106 4.58 3.03 15.54
N ALA A 107 3.72 3.58 14.68
CA ALA A 107 4.09 4.57 13.68
C ALA A 107 4.76 5.80 14.30
N LEU A 108 4.23 6.29 15.43
CA LEU A 108 4.82 7.41 16.16
C LEU A 108 6.19 7.05 16.74
N PHE A 109 6.30 5.88 17.37
CA PHE A 109 7.57 5.39 17.91
C PHE A 109 8.65 5.28 16.83
N GLU A 110 8.32 4.66 15.69
CA GLU A 110 9.23 4.53 14.56
C GLU A 110 9.60 5.89 13.96
N THR A 111 8.64 6.82 13.86
CA THR A 111 8.93 8.19 13.39
C THR A 111 9.92 8.90 14.31
N VAL A 112 9.77 8.76 15.62
CA VAL A 112 10.70 9.33 16.60
C VAL A 112 12.08 8.67 16.49
N ALA A 113 12.12 7.35 16.38
CA ALA A 113 13.38 6.60 16.21
C ALA A 113 14.11 6.99 14.91
N ALA A 114 13.40 7.03 13.79
CA ALA A 114 13.95 7.46 12.50
C ALA A 114 14.46 8.91 12.57
N THR A 115 13.72 9.80 13.22
CA THR A 115 14.15 11.20 13.41
C THR A 115 15.44 11.26 14.21
N TYR A 116 15.54 10.51 15.30
CA TYR A 116 16.76 10.43 16.11
C TYR A 116 17.96 9.96 15.29
N ILE A 117 17.82 8.86 14.55
CA ILE A 117 18.87 8.31 13.67
C ILE A 117 19.29 9.34 12.61
N LEU A 118 18.34 10.04 11.99
CA LEU A 118 18.61 11.06 10.99
C LEU A 118 19.31 12.30 11.58
N VAL A 119 19.00 12.68 12.82
CA VAL A 119 19.70 13.78 13.52
C VAL A 119 21.13 13.38 13.83
N ASP A 120 21.33 12.19 14.38
CA ASP A 120 22.65 11.66 14.74
C ASP A 120 23.59 11.59 13.53
N ASN A 121 23.05 11.21 12.37
CA ASN A 121 23.79 11.14 11.11
C ASN A 121 23.84 12.48 10.34
N GLY A 122 23.29 13.58 10.89
CA GLY A 122 23.25 14.89 10.22
C GLY A 122 22.40 14.94 8.94
N ARG A 123 21.49 13.99 8.73
CA ARG A 123 20.67 13.83 7.51
C ARG A 123 19.24 14.36 7.64
N LEU A 124 18.79 14.76 8.84
CA LEU A 124 17.44 15.29 9.05
C LEU A 124 17.08 16.45 8.08
N PRO A 125 17.94 17.46 7.84
CA PRO A 125 17.59 18.54 6.91
C PRO A 125 17.35 18.03 5.48
N SER A 126 18.22 17.14 4.99
CA SER A 126 18.06 16.51 3.66
C SER A 126 16.76 15.72 3.57
N PHE A 127 16.43 14.94 4.61
CA PHE A 127 15.19 14.19 4.68
C PHE A 127 13.95 15.09 4.63
N LEU A 128 13.92 16.17 5.41
CA LEU A 128 12.79 17.11 5.42
C LEU A 128 12.61 17.80 4.06
N ILE A 129 13.71 18.19 3.41
CA ILE A 129 13.70 18.73 2.05
C ILE A 129 13.11 17.69 1.09
N LEU A 130 13.54 16.42 1.17
CA LEU A 130 13.01 15.34 0.35
C LEU A 130 11.51 15.11 0.56
N CYS A 131 11.01 15.16 1.81
CA CYS A 131 9.57 15.07 2.08
C CYS A 131 8.78 16.18 1.38
N VAL A 132 9.30 17.42 1.37
CA VAL A 132 8.70 18.54 0.64
C VAL A 132 8.76 18.30 -0.87
N LEU A 133 9.92 17.91 -1.40
CA LEU A 133 10.10 17.64 -2.83
C LEU A 133 9.19 16.51 -3.33
N VAL A 134 9.06 15.42 -2.57
CA VAL A 134 8.13 14.32 -2.88
C VAL A 134 6.69 14.81 -2.87
N SER A 135 6.30 15.60 -1.87
CA SER A 135 4.95 16.16 -1.80
C SER A 135 4.66 17.06 -3.01
N LEU A 136 5.62 17.89 -3.41
CA LEU A 136 5.51 18.71 -4.62
C LEU A 136 5.45 17.84 -5.88
N LEU A 137 6.26 16.78 -5.98
CA LEU A 137 6.23 15.84 -7.10
C LEU A 137 4.84 15.19 -7.24
N ILE A 138 4.25 14.72 -6.14
CA ILE A 138 2.92 14.13 -6.13
C ILE A 138 1.89 15.16 -6.61
N LEU A 139 1.88 16.37 -6.02
CA LEU A 139 0.90 17.42 -6.36
C LEU A 139 1.02 17.88 -7.82
N THR A 140 2.25 18.11 -8.29
CA THR A 140 2.52 18.51 -9.68
C THR A 140 2.13 17.41 -10.66
N THR A 141 2.43 16.15 -10.35
CA THR A 141 2.01 15.00 -11.17
C THR A 141 0.50 14.90 -11.24
N MET A 142 -0.19 14.97 -10.10
CA MET A 142 -1.65 14.90 -10.07
C MET A 142 -2.29 16.02 -10.89
N THR A 143 -1.84 17.27 -10.74
CA THR A 143 -2.40 18.42 -11.46
C THR A 143 -2.12 18.38 -12.97
N LEU A 144 -0.90 17.97 -13.37
CA LEU A 144 -0.54 17.80 -14.77
C LEU A 144 -1.34 16.67 -15.41
N CYS A 145 -1.41 15.51 -14.75
CA CYS A 145 -2.14 14.33 -15.24
C CYS A 145 -3.65 14.57 -15.31
N ALA A 146 -4.22 15.36 -14.39
CA ALA A 146 -5.61 15.80 -14.47
C ALA A 146 -5.91 16.51 -15.79
N THR A 147 -5.01 17.44 -16.17
CA THR A 147 -5.17 18.29 -17.34
C THR A 147 -4.90 17.54 -18.63
N VAL A 148 -3.76 16.84 -18.68
CA VAL A 148 -3.31 16.10 -19.86
C VAL A 148 -4.18 14.86 -20.08
N GLY A 149 -4.43 14.06 -19.03
CA GLY A 149 -5.24 12.85 -19.11
C GLY A 149 -6.67 13.14 -19.57
N ARG A 150 -7.30 14.21 -19.07
CA ARG A 150 -8.64 14.61 -19.53
C ARG A 150 -8.64 15.02 -21.00
N LYS A 151 -7.63 15.77 -21.46
CA LYS A 151 -7.50 16.15 -22.88
C LYS A 151 -7.28 14.94 -23.78
N ILE A 152 -6.36 14.05 -23.40
CA ILE A 152 -6.06 12.83 -24.16
C ILE A 152 -7.31 11.94 -24.24
N SER A 153 -7.98 11.68 -23.12
CA SER A 153 -9.19 10.86 -23.08
C SER A 153 -10.33 11.46 -23.89
N ALA A 154 -10.52 12.78 -23.85
CA ALA A 154 -11.54 13.45 -24.64
C ALA A 154 -11.22 13.53 -26.14
N HIS A 155 -9.94 13.58 -26.51
CA HIS A 155 -9.53 13.70 -27.91
C HIS A 155 -9.38 12.35 -28.59
N PHE A 156 -8.60 11.44 -27.99
CA PHE A 156 -8.23 10.16 -28.59
C PHE A 156 -9.16 9.01 -28.20
N MET A 157 -9.88 9.11 -27.07
CA MET A 157 -10.68 8.00 -26.53
C MET A 157 -12.17 8.35 -26.39
N SER A 158 -12.68 9.37 -27.09
CA SER A 158 -14.07 9.84 -26.91
C SER A 158 -15.12 8.95 -27.57
N MET A 159 -14.75 8.20 -28.59
CA MET A 159 -15.66 7.34 -29.34
C MET A 159 -15.78 5.94 -28.71
N ALA A 160 -16.81 5.20 -29.12
CA ALA A 160 -16.90 3.78 -28.82
C ALA A 160 -15.67 3.06 -29.40
N PRO A 161 -15.13 2.04 -28.71
CA PRO A 161 -15.67 1.39 -27.50
C PRO A 161 -15.28 2.04 -26.17
N PHE A 162 -14.30 2.95 -26.15
CA PHE A 162 -13.74 3.51 -24.91
C PHE A 162 -14.66 4.51 -24.19
N ASN A 163 -15.40 5.34 -24.95
CA ASN A 163 -16.41 6.27 -24.45
C ASN A 163 -15.90 7.27 -23.38
N ASN A 164 -14.71 7.84 -23.61
CA ASN A 164 -14.03 8.81 -22.75
C ASN A 164 -13.88 8.33 -21.30
N PRO A 165 -12.96 7.37 -21.03
CA PRO A 165 -12.83 6.71 -19.72
C PRO A 165 -12.58 7.69 -18.58
N LEU A 166 -11.82 8.76 -18.82
CA LEU A 166 -11.45 9.76 -17.80
C LEU A 166 -12.45 10.94 -17.71
N LYS A 167 -13.66 10.81 -18.27
CA LYS A 167 -14.69 11.87 -18.19
C LYS A 167 -15.12 12.15 -16.75
N SER A 168 -15.21 11.11 -15.91
CA SER A 168 -15.67 11.26 -14.52
C SER A 168 -14.54 11.61 -13.56
N ASP A 169 -14.77 12.56 -12.65
CA ASP A 169 -13.77 13.00 -11.67
C ASP A 169 -13.24 11.86 -10.78
N THR A 170 -14.04 10.83 -10.51
CA THR A 170 -13.59 9.65 -9.73
C THR A 170 -12.56 8.83 -10.50
N ALA A 171 -12.85 8.51 -11.77
CA ALA A 171 -11.92 7.79 -12.64
C ALA A 171 -10.64 8.60 -12.90
N LEU A 172 -10.79 9.92 -13.10
CA LEU A 172 -9.65 10.81 -13.26
C LEU A 172 -8.77 10.84 -12.00
N ARG A 173 -9.35 10.92 -10.80
CA ARG A 173 -8.58 10.86 -9.54
C ARG A 173 -7.90 9.50 -9.32
N GLN A 174 -8.55 8.40 -9.70
CA GLN A 174 -7.92 7.07 -9.65
C GLN A 174 -6.75 6.99 -10.63
N PHE A 175 -6.91 7.54 -11.83
CA PHE A 175 -5.86 7.65 -12.84
C PHE A 175 -4.69 8.51 -12.34
N GLU A 176 -4.95 9.72 -11.85
CA GLU A 176 -3.94 10.60 -11.25
C GLU A 176 -3.18 9.90 -10.12
N SER A 177 -3.91 9.25 -9.20
CA SER A 177 -3.34 8.50 -8.08
C SER A 177 -2.44 7.36 -8.56
N GLN A 178 -2.79 6.73 -9.68
CA GLN A 178 -2.05 5.60 -10.19
C GLN A 178 -0.81 6.03 -11.00
N VAL A 179 -0.87 7.18 -11.69
CA VAL A 179 0.26 7.68 -12.48
C VAL A 179 1.42 8.14 -11.60
N TRP A 180 1.16 8.84 -10.48
CA TRP A 180 2.26 9.25 -9.60
C TRP A 180 2.95 8.05 -8.95
N GLN A 181 2.20 7.01 -8.59
CA GLN A 181 2.76 5.74 -8.09
C GLN A 181 3.66 5.10 -9.14
N LEU A 182 3.19 5.03 -10.40
CA LEU A 182 4.01 4.50 -11.50
C LEU A 182 5.31 5.30 -11.67
N ILE A 183 5.24 6.63 -11.66
CA ILE A 183 6.43 7.49 -11.81
C ILE A 183 7.43 7.23 -10.68
N VAL A 184 6.94 7.12 -9.45
CA VAL A 184 7.78 6.80 -8.28
C VAL A 184 8.39 5.41 -8.43
N HIS A 185 7.61 4.36 -8.69
CA HIS A 185 8.14 3.00 -8.81
C HIS A 185 9.12 2.86 -9.98
N VAL A 186 8.88 3.49 -11.13
CA VAL A 186 9.85 3.51 -12.24
C VAL A 186 11.13 4.25 -11.85
N GLY A 187 11.01 5.41 -11.21
CA GLY A 187 12.15 6.21 -10.76
C GLY A 187 13.00 5.49 -9.71
N MET A 188 12.37 4.93 -8.68
CA MET A 188 13.05 4.21 -7.60
C MET A 188 13.62 2.88 -8.08
N SER A 189 12.92 2.16 -8.96
CA SER A 189 13.49 0.97 -9.61
C SER A 189 14.73 1.30 -10.43
N SER A 190 14.70 2.41 -11.18
CA SER A 190 15.86 2.85 -11.98
C SER A 190 17.04 3.24 -11.09
N LEU A 191 16.78 3.94 -9.98
CA LEU A 191 17.81 4.32 -9.01
C LEU A 191 18.39 3.09 -8.27
N ALA A 192 17.53 2.15 -7.86
CA ALA A 192 17.96 0.90 -7.24
C ALA A 192 18.81 0.04 -8.19
N LEU A 193 18.42 -0.06 -9.47
CA LEU A 193 19.20 -0.74 -10.50
C LEU A 193 20.54 -0.03 -10.79
N TYR A 194 20.58 1.30 -10.77
CA TYR A 194 21.82 2.06 -10.88
C TYR A 194 22.77 1.74 -9.72
N VAL A 195 22.29 1.80 -8.47
CA VAL A 195 23.08 1.46 -7.28
C VAL A 195 23.60 0.02 -7.35
N TYR A 196 22.74 -0.93 -7.76
CA TYR A 196 23.09 -2.33 -8.01
C TYR A 196 24.20 -2.47 -9.06
N SER A 197 24.08 -1.78 -10.21
CA SER A 197 25.08 -1.84 -11.28
C SER A 197 26.44 -1.26 -10.91
N ASN A 198 26.49 -0.36 -9.91
CA ASN A 198 27.71 0.29 -9.43
C ASN A 198 28.43 -0.52 -8.34
N GLY A 199 28.38 -1.86 -8.42
CA GLY A 199 29.17 -2.75 -7.57
C GLY A 199 28.41 -3.38 -6.40
N GLU A 200 27.13 -3.05 -6.21
CA GLU A 200 26.27 -3.66 -5.17
C GLU A 200 25.54 -4.90 -5.73
N ASP A 201 26.28 -5.96 -6.11
CA ASP A 201 25.72 -7.22 -6.67
C ASP A 201 25.15 -8.15 -5.58
N PHE A 202 24.20 -7.63 -4.79
CA PHE A 202 23.61 -8.32 -3.65
C PHE A 202 22.71 -9.51 -4.02
N LEU A 203 22.21 -9.59 -5.26
CA LEU A 203 21.35 -10.70 -5.69
C LEU A 203 22.16 -11.96 -5.99
N SER A 204 23.32 -11.80 -6.63
CA SER A 204 24.12 -12.92 -7.16
C SER A 204 25.15 -13.44 -6.17
N ARG A 205 25.49 -12.67 -5.12
CA ARG A 205 26.55 -13.01 -4.16
C ARG A 205 26.01 -13.09 -2.73
N PRO A 206 25.43 -14.24 -2.32
CA PRO A 206 24.93 -14.40 -0.96
C PRO A 206 26.00 -14.20 0.12
N SER A 207 27.26 -14.46 -0.22
CA SER A 207 28.41 -14.21 0.67
C SER A 207 28.62 -12.73 0.98
N GLN A 208 28.08 -11.79 0.19
CA GLN A 208 28.11 -10.36 0.53
C GLN A 208 27.10 -9.98 1.63
N PHE A 209 26.06 -10.80 1.87
CA PHE A 209 25.22 -10.65 3.07
C PHE A 209 25.95 -11.06 4.35
N LEU A 210 26.99 -11.88 4.21
CA LEU A 210 27.78 -12.47 5.30
C LEU A 210 29.16 -11.83 5.44
N GLN A 211 29.67 -11.20 4.39
CA GLN A 211 30.72 -10.19 4.49
C GLN A 211 30.08 -8.99 5.18
N LEU A 212 29.91 -9.14 6.50
CA LEU A 212 29.86 -8.04 7.45
C LEU A 212 30.85 -7.02 6.94
N TRP A 213 30.31 -5.87 6.55
CA TRP A 213 31.11 -4.80 6.05
C TRP A 213 32.24 -4.58 7.04
N GLN A 214 33.48 -4.71 6.59
CA GLN A 214 34.65 -4.47 7.42
C GLN A 214 34.48 -3.07 7.99
N LEU A 215 34.38 -2.98 9.31
CA LEU A 215 34.36 -1.75 10.08
C LEU A 215 35.28 -0.71 9.42
N ASN A 216 34.70 0.36 8.82
CA ASN A 216 35.30 1.69 8.57
C ASN A 216 35.18 2.32 7.19
N ASP A 217 34.51 1.73 6.19
CA ASP A 217 34.19 2.57 5.02
C ASP A 217 33.06 3.57 5.38
N GLU A 218 32.80 4.58 4.57
CA GLU A 218 31.56 5.36 4.67
C GLU A 218 30.55 4.81 3.65
N MET A 219 29.25 4.75 3.99
CA MET A 219 28.24 4.36 3.00
C MET A 219 28.33 5.27 1.77
N ARG A 220 28.34 4.66 0.59
CA ARG A 220 28.40 5.39 -0.67
C ARG A 220 27.24 6.38 -0.77
N GLY A 221 27.50 7.59 -1.24
CA GLY A 221 26.52 8.68 -1.19
C GLY A 221 25.24 8.41 -1.99
N ASP A 222 25.31 7.65 -3.07
CA ASP A 222 24.15 7.20 -3.86
C ASP A 222 23.28 6.19 -3.09
N VAL A 223 23.86 5.29 -2.31
CA VAL A 223 23.15 4.38 -1.40
C VAL A 223 22.42 5.20 -0.32
N VAL A 224 23.12 6.14 0.32
CA VAL A 224 22.50 7.03 1.33
C VAL A 224 21.34 7.81 0.72
N ASN A 225 21.51 8.37 -0.47
CA ASN A 225 20.46 9.13 -1.15
C ASN A 225 19.25 8.25 -1.50
N LEU A 226 19.47 7.02 -1.98
CA LEU A 226 18.39 6.05 -2.24
C LEU A 226 17.58 5.77 -0.96
N TYR A 227 18.26 5.51 0.16
CA TYR A 227 17.61 5.31 1.46
C TYR A 227 16.78 6.52 1.90
N LEU A 228 17.34 7.73 1.82
CA LEU A 228 16.66 8.94 2.26
C LEU A 228 15.43 9.25 1.38
N VAL A 229 15.53 9.07 0.07
CA VAL A 229 14.41 9.28 -0.86
C VAL A 229 13.31 8.24 -0.61
N GLN A 230 13.65 6.95 -0.47
CA GLN A 230 12.65 5.92 -0.21
C GLN A 230 11.94 6.14 1.12
N LEU A 231 12.69 6.45 2.19
CA LEU A 231 12.12 6.75 3.50
C LEU A 231 11.19 7.96 3.43
N ALA A 232 11.56 9.01 2.68
CA ALA A 232 10.71 10.18 2.50
C ALA A 232 9.41 9.86 1.77
N ILE A 233 9.46 9.04 0.71
CA ILE A 233 8.28 8.59 -0.04
C ILE A 233 7.32 7.81 0.87
N TRP A 234 7.83 6.84 1.61
CA TRP A 234 7.00 6.03 2.49
C TRP A 234 6.45 6.83 3.67
N PHE A 235 7.22 7.76 4.23
CA PHE A 235 6.75 8.66 5.29
C PHE A 235 5.63 9.59 4.80
N VAL A 236 5.81 10.24 3.65
CA VAL A 236 4.76 11.08 3.05
C VAL A 236 3.50 10.25 2.75
N THR A 237 3.66 9.03 2.27
CA THR A 237 2.54 8.11 2.00
C THR A 237 1.84 7.67 3.29
N LEU A 238 2.58 7.39 4.36
CA LEU A 238 2.02 7.06 5.68
C LEU A 238 1.14 8.19 6.22
N VAL A 239 1.64 9.43 6.15
CA VAL A 239 0.89 10.65 6.53
C VAL A 239 -0.34 10.81 5.63
N SER A 240 -0.21 10.58 4.32
CA SER A 240 -1.32 10.60 3.36
C SER A 240 -2.42 9.62 3.72
N LEU A 241 -2.05 8.35 3.96
CA LEU A 241 -2.99 7.29 4.35
C LEU A 241 -3.72 7.63 5.65
N ARG A 242 -3.03 8.21 6.64
CA ARG A 242 -3.64 8.51 7.94
C ARG A 242 -4.59 9.70 7.88
N PHE A 243 -4.21 10.78 7.20
CA PHE A 243 -4.87 12.08 7.34
C PHE A 243 -5.58 12.59 6.09
N PHE A 244 -5.15 12.22 4.88
CA PHE A 244 -5.62 12.82 3.63
C PHE A 244 -6.44 11.88 2.75
N GLU A 245 -6.15 10.58 2.77
CA GLU A 245 -6.82 9.61 1.91
C GLU A 245 -8.15 9.10 2.48
N VAL A 246 -9.08 8.81 1.57
CA VAL A 246 -10.35 8.15 1.92
C VAL A 246 -10.06 6.71 2.29
N ARG A 247 -10.40 6.32 3.52
CA ARG A 247 -10.18 4.96 4.01
C ARG A 247 -11.00 3.94 3.22
N SER A 248 -10.30 3.08 2.50
CA SER A 248 -10.84 1.92 1.77
C SER A 248 -10.82 0.66 2.64
N GLY A 249 -11.46 -0.42 2.15
CA GLY A 249 -11.58 -1.69 2.88
C GLY A 249 -10.27 -2.46 3.10
N ASP A 250 -9.16 -1.96 2.56
CA ASP A 250 -7.77 -2.41 2.70
C ASP A 250 -6.87 -1.40 3.45
N HIS A 251 -7.45 -0.30 3.97
CA HIS A 251 -6.71 0.76 4.67
C HIS A 251 -5.74 0.24 5.73
N HIS A 252 -6.19 -0.66 6.62
CA HIS A 252 -5.33 -1.21 7.66
C HIS A 252 -4.16 -2.02 7.10
N VAL A 253 -4.37 -2.75 6.00
CA VAL A 253 -3.33 -3.58 5.40
C VAL A 253 -2.24 -2.70 4.79
N MET A 254 -2.63 -1.66 4.04
CA MET A 254 -1.66 -0.68 3.52
C MET A 254 -1.00 0.14 4.61
N TYR A 255 -1.75 0.57 5.63
CA TYR A 255 -1.17 1.32 6.75
C TYR A 255 -0.13 0.49 7.51
N THR A 256 -0.46 -0.77 7.85
CA THR A 256 0.50 -1.71 8.45
C THR A 256 1.72 -1.93 7.55
N HIS A 257 1.53 -2.07 6.24
CA HIS A 257 2.65 -2.19 5.30
C HIS A 257 3.62 -1.01 5.41
N HIS A 258 3.13 0.24 5.37
CA HIS A 258 3.99 1.42 5.45
C HIS A 258 4.70 1.56 6.81
N VAL A 259 4.03 1.23 7.91
CA VAL A 259 4.68 1.16 9.23
C VAL A 259 5.82 0.15 9.19
N VAL A 260 5.54 -1.08 8.76
CA VAL A 260 6.55 -2.15 8.68
C VAL A 260 7.72 -1.79 7.76
N THR A 261 7.48 -1.22 6.57
CA THR A 261 8.57 -0.88 5.64
C THR A 261 9.43 0.26 6.14
N ILE A 262 8.85 1.28 6.80
CA ILE A 262 9.61 2.34 7.48
C ILE A 262 10.48 1.71 8.58
N GLY A 263 9.91 0.88 9.46
CA GLY A 263 10.67 0.19 10.51
C GLY A 263 11.85 -0.64 9.97
N VAL A 264 11.63 -1.48 8.95
CA VAL A 264 12.69 -2.30 8.33
C VAL A 264 13.83 -1.44 7.80
N VAL A 265 13.51 -0.34 7.12
CA VAL A 265 14.52 0.47 6.45
C VAL A 265 15.24 1.42 7.40
N THR A 266 14.55 1.94 8.41
CA THR A 266 15.19 2.67 9.50
C THR A 266 16.17 1.79 10.28
N LEU A 267 15.78 0.55 10.61
CA LEU A 267 16.69 -0.41 11.27
C LEU A 267 17.85 -0.83 10.37
N SER A 268 17.60 -1.07 9.08
CA SER A 268 18.64 -1.39 8.10
C SER A 268 19.67 -0.26 7.97
N TYR A 269 19.21 0.99 7.90
CA TYR A 269 20.07 2.17 7.82
C TYR A 269 20.88 2.39 9.10
N ALA A 270 20.26 2.23 10.28
CA ALA A 270 20.93 2.41 11.57
C ALA A 270 22.02 1.36 11.84
N ALA A 271 21.80 0.12 11.40
CA ALA A 271 22.70 -0.98 11.71
C ALA A 271 23.89 -1.12 10.75
N THR A 272 23.93 -0.35 9.65
CA THR A 272 24.92 -0.29 8.53
C THR A 272 25.29 -1.64 7.88
N THR A 273 25.61 -2.65 8.68
CA THR A 273 25.74 -4.08 8.34
C THR A 273 24.55 -4.64 7.57
N TYR A 274 23.33 -4.13 7.78
CA TYR A 274 22.12 -4.62 7.11
C TYR A 274 21.70 -3.83 5.86
N VAL A 275 22.56 -2.96 5.33
CA VAL A 275 22.22 -2.10 4.18
C VAL A 275 21.89 -2.91 2.93
N HIS A 276 22.60 -4.00 2.65
CA HIS A 276 22.30 -4.86 1.50
C HIS A 276 20.90 -5.48 1.57
N PHE A 277 20.41 -5.80 2.76
CA PHE A 277 19.03 -6.29 2.93
C PHE A 277 18.01 -5.21 2.57
N GLY A 278 18.23 -3.96 2.98
CA GLY A 278 17.33 -2.87 2.60
C GLY A 278 17.38 -2.57 1.09
N LEU A 279 18.56 -2.65 0.45
CA LEU A 279 18.68 -2.51 -1.01
C LEU A 279 17.91 -3.61 -1.78
N VAL A 280 17.97 -4.86 -1.31
CA VAL A 280 17.15 -5.96 -1.85
C VAL A 280 15.66 -5.66 -1.65
N VAL A 281 15.26 -5.18 -0.48
CA VAL A 281 13.86 -4.78 -0.22
C VAL A 281 13.43 -3.74 -1.25
N PHE A 282 14.17 -2.65 -1.45
CA PHE A 282 13.84 -1.61 -2.43
C PHE A 282 13.70 -2.16 -3.84
N LEU A 283 14.70 -2.89 -4.32
CA LEU A 283 14.72 -3.40 -5.69
C LEU A 283 13.57 -4.38 -5.94
N LEU A 284 13.37 -5.35 -5.04
CA LEU A 284 12.27 -6.29 -5.19
C LEU A 284 10.93 -5.56 -5.12
N HIS A 285 10.80 -4.56 -4.22
CA HIS A 285 9.55 -3.83 -4.02
C HIS A 285 9.15 -3.01 -5.23
N ASP A 286 9.94 -2.01 -5.55
CA ASP A 286 9.58 -1.02 -6.56
C ASP A 286 9.51 -1.65 -7.96
N LEU A 287 10.40 -2.60 -8.28
CA LEU A 287 10.47 -3.18 -9.64
C LEU A 287 9.25 -4.02 -9.99
N SER A 288 8.75 -4.85 -9.07
CA SER A 288 7.56 -5.67 -9.35
C SER A 288 6.24 -4.91 -9.29
N ASP A 289 6.25 -3.69 -8.75
CA ASP A 289 5.06 -2.83 -8.67
C ASP A 289 4.86 -2.02 -9.96
N VAL A 290 5.89 -1.85 -10.79
CA VAL A 290 5.76 -1.19 -12.11
C VAL A 290 4.73 -1.90 -13.01
N PRO A 291 4.78 -3.22 -13.25
CA PRO A 291 3.73 -3.92 -14.01
C PRO A 291 2.35 -3.85 -13.35
N LEU A 292 2.27 -3.84 -12.00
CA LEU A 292 1.01 -3.71 -11.26
C LEU A 292 0.33 -2.37 -11.56
N ASP A 293 1.10 -1.29 -11.54
CA ASP A 293 0.61 0.05 -11.81
C ASP A 293 0.19 0.22 -13.26
N LEU A 294 0.97 -0.31 -14.20
CA LEU A 294 0.63 -0.32 -15.63
C LEU A 294 -0.69 -1.06 -15.88
N MET A 295 -0.85 -2.25 -15.30
CA MET A 295 -2.08 -3.02 -15.42
C MET A 295 -3.30 -2.22 -14.91
N LYS A 296 -3.17 -1.58 -13.74
CA LYS A 296 -4.26 -0.75 -13.19
C LYS A 296 -4.56 0.47 -14.09
N LEU A 297 -3.55 1.11 -14.67
CA LEU A 297 -3.74 2.22 -15.61
C LEU A 297 -4.44 1.77 -16.89
N PHE A 298 -4.04 0.64 -17.46
CA PHE A 298 -4.68 0.08 -18.65
C PHE A 298 -6.14 -0.27 -18.38
N SER A 299 -6.44 -0.87 -17.23
CA SER A 299 -7.81 -1.11 -16.79
C SER A 299 -8.61 0.19 -16.64
N LEU A 300 -8.04 1.23 -16.01
CA LEU A 300 -8.70 2.54 -15.87
C LEU A 300 -8.99 3.23 -17.21
N LEU A 301 -8.14 3.00 -18.22
CA LEU A 301 -8.30 3.50 -19.57
C LEU A 301 -9.20 2.61 -20.46
N ARG A 302 -9.72 1.50 -19.93
CA ARG A 302 -10.49 0.49 -20.68
C ARG A 302 -9.69 -0.10 -21.85
N LEU A 303 -8.40 -0.36 -21.63
CA LEU A 303 -7.51 -1.02 -22.57
C LEU A 303 -7.51 -2.55 -22.33
N GLU A 304 -8.71 -3.09 -22.12
CA GLU A 304 -8.98 -4.51 -21.92
C GLU A 304 -9.54 -5.09 -23.24
N GLU A 305 -9.54 -6.41 -23.36
CA GLU A 305 -10.09 -7.17 -24.49
C GLU A 305 -9.52 -6.76 -25.87
N SER A 306 -10.17 -7.20 -26.95
CA SER A 306 -9.70 -6.99 -28.33
C SER A 306 -9.62 -5.52 -28.73
N HIS A 307 -10.48 -4.67 -28.16
CA HIS A 307 -10.49 -3.25 -28.47
C HIS A 307 -9.33 -2.51 -27.80
N GLY A 308 -8.93 -2.94 -26.61
CA GLY A 308 -7.79 -2.46 -25.85
C GLY A 308 -6.48 -3.18 -26.16
N TRP A 309 -6.43 -4.02 -27.19
CA TRP A 309 -5.27 -4.83 -27.57
C TRP A 309 -4.80 -5.78 -26.45
N TYR A 310 -5.72 -6.17 -25.56
CA TYR A 310 -5.46 -7.02 -24.40
C TYR A 310 -4.34 -6.49 -23.50
N LEU A 311 -4.09 -5.17 -23.46
CA LEU A 311 -2.95 -4.61 -22.73
C LEU A 311 -3.03 -4.88 -21.23
N SER A 312 -4.22 -4.77 -20.64
CA SER A 312 -4.46 -5.07 -19.22
C SER A 312 -4.14 -6.55 -18.90
N GLU A 313 -4.62 -7.46 -19.73
CA GLU A 313 -4.47 -8.91 -19.57
C GLU A 313 -3.04 -9.38 -19.82
N ILE A 314 -2.39 -8.89 -20.88
CA ILE A 314 -0.98 -9.17 -21.17
C ILE A 314 -0.13 -8.70 -19.99
N THR A 315 -0.40 -7.50 -19.47
CA THR A 315 0.34 -6.97 -18.32
C THR A 315 0.08 -7.79 -17.07
N TYR A 316 -1.16 -8.27 -16.83
CA TYR A 316 -1.46 -9.20 -15.73
C TYR A 316 -0.65 -10.50 -15.84
N VAL A 317 -0.60 -11.10 -17.03
CA VAL A 317 0.14 -12.35 -17.28
C VAL A 317 1.65 -12.18 -17.08
N ILE A 318 2.19 -10.99 -17.36
CA ILE A 318 3.61 -10.65 -17.08
C ILE A 318 3.80 -10.37 -15.59
N PHE A 319 2.90 -9.60 -14.99
CA PHE A 319 2.94 -9.17 -13.60
C PHE A 319 2.92 -10.35 -12.63
N MET A 320 2.01 -11.31 -12.83
CA MET A 320 1.79 -12.38 -11.84
C MET A 320 3.03 -13.26 -11.58
N PRO A 321 3.74 -13.79 -12.60
CA PRO A 321 4.98 -14.52 -12.38
C PRO A 321 6.06 -13.67 -11.73
N ILE A 322 6.21 -12.39 -12.14
CA ILE A 322 7.17 -11.47 -11.55
C ILE A 322 6.87 -11.27 -10.06
N TRP A 323 5.62 -10.95 -9.71
CA TRP A 323 5.18 -10.77 -8.34
C TRP A 323 5.43 -12.01 -7.48
N VAL A 324 4.98 -13.18 -7.91
CA VAL A 324 5.18 -14.43 -7.15
C VAL A 324 6.67 -14.73 -6.97
N TYR A 325 7.47 -14.54 -8.02
CA TYR A 325 8.91 -14.77 -7.96
C TYR A 325 9.63 -13.78 -7.04
N THR A 326 9.34 -12.48 -7.13
CA THR A 326 10.00 -11.47 -6.28
C THR A 326 9.51 -11.54 -4.85
N ARG A 327 8.20 -11.68 -4.62
CA ARG A 327 7.55 -11.55 -3.30
C ARG A 327 7.50 -12.83 -2.51
N ASN A 328 7.35 -14.00 -3.13
CA ASN A 328 7.17 -15.26 -2.38
C ASN A 328 8.31 -16.26 -2.57
N TYR A 329 9.25 -15.99 -3.48
CA TYR A 329 10.46 -16.77 -3.63
C TYR A 329 11.71 -15.97 -3.24
N LEU A 330 12.04 -14.91 -4.00
CA LEU A 330 13.25 -14.14 -3.74
C LEU A 330 13.23 -13.44 -2.38
N PHE A 331 12.12 -12.78 -2.01
CA PHE A 331 12.01 -12.09 -0.72
C PHE A 331 12.27 -13.03 0.47
N PRO A 332 11.54 -14.14 0.68
CA PRO A 332 11.80 -15.01 1.82
C PRO A 332 13.15 -15.73 1.74
N VAL A 333 13.62 -16.14 0.55
CA VAL A 333 14.93 -16.81 0.43
C VAL A 333 16.08 -15.84 0.71
N LYS A 334 16.04 -14.63 0.15
CA LYS A 334 17.14 -13.66 0.25
C LYS A 334 17.14 -12.86 1.54
N LEU A 335 15.97 -12.48 2.03
CA LEU A 335 15.86 -11.59 3.19
C LEU A 335 15.57 -12.34 4.48
N ILE A 336 14.67 -13.32 4.46
CA ILE A 336 14.33 -14.08 5.67
C ILE A 336 15.36 -15.17 5.91
N TYR A 337 15.56 -16.09 4.97
CA TYR A 337 16.48 -17.22 5.18
C TYR A 337 17.94 -16.78 5.31
N TYR A 338 18.51 -16.06 4.33
CA TYR A 338 19.90 -15.60 4.44
C TYR A 338 20.08 -14.49 5.48
N GLY A 339 19.08 -13.63 5.73
CA GLY A 339 19.16 -12.62 6.79
C GLY A 339 19.19 -13.22 8.18
N VAL A 340 18.35 -14.23 8.44
CA VAL A 340 18.38 -15.06 9.66
C VAL A 340 19.68 -15.81 9.77
N TRP A 341 20.14 -16.43 8.67
CA TRP A 341 21.36 -17.22 8.70
C TRP A 341 22.58 -16.36 9.00
N ALA A 342 22.66 -15.16 8.42
CA ALA A 342 23.72 -14.18 8.70
C ALA A 342 23.67 -13.64 10.13
N THR A 343 22.48 -13.42 10.69
CA THR A 343 22.33 -12.85 12.05
C THR A 343 22.39 -13.88 13.17
N MET A 344 21.91 -15.10 12.95
CA MET A 344 21.81 -16.15 13.97
C MET A 344 22.90 -17.21 13.88
N TYR A 345 23.50 -17.42 12.70
CA TYR A 345 24.44 -18.53 12.43
C TYR A 345 25.73 -18.07 11.75
N GLY A 346 26.06 -16.77 11.81
CA GLY A 346 27.27 -16.19 11.23
C GLY A 346 28.52 -16.97 11.66
N ASP A 347 29.04 -17.74 10.70
CA ASP A 347 30.19 -18.64 10.70
C ASP A 347 30.30 -19.72 11.80
N TYR A 348 30.39 -20.98 11.34
CA TYR A 348 31.16 -22.00 12.05
C TYR A 348 32.63 -21.58 12.00
N ASP A 349 33.06 -20.70 12.90
CA ASP A 349 34.48 -20.50 13.13
C ASP A 349 35.07 -21.80 13.71
N ALA A 350 36.34 -22.04 13.37
CA ALA A 350 37.13 -23.24 13.61
C ALA A 350 37.36 -23.62 15.10
N HIS A 351 36.49 -23.17 16.00
CA HIS A 351 36.59 -23.29 17.45
C HIS A 351 35.42 -24.00 18.14
N GLY A 352 34.30 -24.26 17.45
CA GLY A 352 33.30 -25.25 17.92
C GLY A 352 32.41 -24.84 19.10
N ASP A 353 32.23 -23.55 19.37
CA ASP A 353 31.38 -23.07 20.46
C ASP A 353 30.05 -22.46 19.93
N GLU A 354 28.92 -23.02 20.36
CA GLU A 354 27.57 -22.59 19.99
C GLU A 354 27.19 -21.28 20.73
N PHE A 355 27.22 -20.11 20.07
CA PHE A 355 26.68 -18.90 20.69
C PHE A 355 25.85 -18.02 19.74
N TRP A 356 24.64 -17.65 20.22
CA TRP A 356 23.56 -16.96 19.50
C TRP A 356 23.77 -15.44 19.36
N CYS A 357 24.98 -14.96 19.06
CA CYS A 357 25.26 -13.55 18.70
C CYS A 357 26.77 -13.30 18.54
N HIS A 358 27.31 -13.54 17.34
CA HIS A 358 28.75 -13.34 17.05
C HIS A 358 29.24 -11.90 17.28
N GLY A 359 28.33 -10.91 17.19
CA GLY A 359 28.63 -9.50 17.51
C GLY A 359 29.16 -9.25 18.93
N LEU A 360 28.92 -10.16 19.90
CA LEU A 360 29.49 -10.06 21.24
C LEU A 360 30.99 -10.40 21.30
N ARG A 361 31.49 -11.29 20.42
CA ARG A 361 32.89 -11.76 20.43
C ARG A 361 33.79 -10.85 19.61
N GLU A 362 33.37 -10.46 18.41
CA GLU A 362 34.09 -9.44 17.63
C GLU A 362 34.03 -8.07 18.31
N GLY A 363 32.90 -7.73 18.95
CA GLY A 363 32.82 -6.57 19.84
C GLY A 363 33.81 -6.64 21.01
N GLY A 364 34.14 -7.84 21.51
CA GLY A 364 35.18 -8.08 22.52
C GLY A 364 36.61 -7.92 21.98
N ALA A 365 36.92 -8.48 20.81
CA ALA A 365 38.23 -8.32 20.16
C ALA A 365 38.48 -6.87 19.70
N TYR A 366 37.43 -6.20 19.22
CA TYR A 366 37.43 -4.78 18.87
C TYR A 366 37.50 -3.87 20.11
N LYS A 367 36.80 -4.21 21.20
CA LYS A 367 36.97 -3.58 22.52
C LYS A 367 38.43 -3.65 22.96
N GLN A 368 39.10 -4.78 22.73
CA GLN A 368 40.52 -4.97 23.05
C GLN A 368 41.43 -4.10 22.16
N LEU A 369 41.17 -4.00 20.86
CA LEU A 369 41.89 -3.10 19.93
C LEU A 369 41.70 -1.62 20.27
N LEU A 370 40.48 -1.18 20.62
CA LEU A 370 40.20 0.20 21.04
C LEU A 370 40.80 0.56 22.40
N ILE A 371 40.87 -0.42 23.32
CA ILE A 371 41.62 -0.31 24.59
C ILE A 371 43.11 -0.16 24.29
N GLU A 372 43.66 -0.97 23.39
CA GLU A 372 45.06 -0.91 22.95
C GLU A 372 45.40 0.42 22.24
N GLN A 373 44.44 1.03 21.54
CA GLN A 373 44.57 2.32 20.87
C GLN A 373 44.20 3.53 21.76
N GLY A 374 43.81 3.31 23.02
CA GLY A 374 43.52 4.39 23.98
C GLY A 374 42.28 5.23 23.67
N GLN A 375 41.34 4.73 22.87
CA GLN A 375 40.19 5.50 22.37
C GLN A 375 38.87 5.30 23.15
N GLN A 376 38.87 4.59 24.28
CA GLN A 376 37.60 4.13 24.89
C GLN A 376 36.88 5.19 25.75
N LYS A 377 35.60 5.46 25.42
CA LYS A 377 34.56 5.84 26.39
C LYS A 377 33.70 4.61 26.71
N SER A 378 33.71 4.20 27.98
CA SER A 378 33.28 2.88 28.49
C SER A 378 31.82 2.48 28.29
N TRP A 379 30.88 3.41 28.08
CA TRP A 379 29.44 3.13 28.22
C TRP A 379 28.65 3.13 26.91
N GLU A 380 29.20 3.71 25.84
CA GLU A 380 28.51 3.84 24.55
C GLU A 380 28.54 2.53 23.73
N HIS A 381 29.55 1.68 23.94
CA HIS A 381 29.74 0.44 23.18
C HIS A 381 28.93 -0.76 23.71
N GLU A 382 28.68 -0.87 25.02
CA GLU A 382 27.86 -1.95 25.59
C GLU A 382 26.38 -1.82 25.19
N ILE A 383 25.93 -0.58 24.95
CA ILE A 383 24.60 -0.27 24.39
C ILE A 383 24.54 -0.66 22.91
N ASN A 384 25.57 -0.37 22.12
CA ASN A 384 25.60 -0.69 20.68
C ASN A 384 25.51 -2.20 20.41
N VAL A 385 26.28 -3.04 21.12
CA VAL A 385 26.31 -4.49 20.85
C VAL A 385 25.02 -5.21 21.28
N THR A 386 24.43 -4.80 22.41
CA THR A 386 23.11 -5.30 22.87
C THR A 386 21.97 -4.81 21.97
N CYS A 387 22.16 -3.66 21.31
CA CYS A 387 21.19 -3.08 20.37
C CYS A 387 21.19 -3.78 19.01
N THR A 388 22.35 -4.26 18.50
CA THR A 388 22.44 -4.92 17.18
C THR A 388 21.71 -6.27 17.13
N CYS A 389 21.77 -7.08 18.19
CA CYS A 389 21.03 -8.36 18.23
C CYS A 389 19.51 -8.16 18.40
N CYS A 390 19.09 -7.22 19.24
CA CYS A 390 17.68 -6.85 19.41
C CYS A 390 17.12 -6.21 18.14
N GLY A 391 17.91 -5.38 17.44
CA GLY A 391 17.58 -4.78 16.15
C GLY A 391 17.44 -5.82 15.04
N GLY A 392 18.33 -6.81 14.99
CA GLY A 392 18.24 -7.93 14.03
C GLY A 392 16.98 -8.78 14.20
N ILE A 393 16.64 -9.17 15.44
CA ILE A 393 15.39 -9.90 15.74
C ILE A 393 14.17 -9.06 15.36
N THR A 394 14.18 -7.76 15.69
CA THR A 394 13.07 -6.86 15.36
C THR A 394 12.91 -6.73 13.84
N ALA A 395 14.01 -6.52 13.10
CA ALA A 395 13.99 -6.46 11.65
C ALA A 395 13.46 -7.78 11.04
N TRP A 396 13.85 -8.92 11.59
CA TRP A 396 13.34 -10.22 11.16
C TRP A 396 11.83 -10.37 11.36
N LEU A 397 11.30 -9.98 12.52
CA LEU A 397 9.86 -10.01 12.79
C LEU A 397 9.09 -9.10 11.83
N LEU A 398 9.64 -7.92 11.52
CA LEU A 398 9.06 -7.01 10.55
C LEU A 398 9.07 -7.61 9.13
N LEU A 399 10.17 -8.23 8.69
CA LEU A 399 10.25 -8.93 7.40
C LEU A 399 9.25 -10.10 7.32
N CYS A 400 9.07 -10.87 8.40
CA CYS A 400 8.07 -11.92 8.47
C CYS A 400 6.65 -11.36 8.38
N THR A 401 6.39 -10.23 9.04
CA THR A 401 5.09 -9.53 8.94
C THR A 401 4.83 -9.09 7.51
N LEU A 402 5.84 -8.56 6.83
CA LEU A 402 5.76 -8.16 5.43
C LEU A 402 5.47 -9.35 4.51
N GLU A 403 6.11 -10.50 4.75
CA GLU A 403 5.85 -11.73 3.98
C GLU A 403 4.42 -12.25 4.17
N VAL A 404 3.86 -12.17 5.38
CA VAL A 404 2.45 -12.52 5.60
C VAL A 404 1.53 -11.64 4.74
N LEU A 405 1.84 -10.34 4.60
CA LEU A 405 1.10 -9.45 3.71
C LEU A 405 1.29 -9.84 2.24
N HIS A 406 2.50 -10.22 1.82
CA HIS A 406 2.77 -10.70 0.46
C HIS A 406 1.99 -11.95 0.10
N VAL A 407 1.97 -12.95 0.99
CA VAL A 407 1.18 -14.17 0.80
C VAL A 407 -0.31 -13.84 0.70
N TRP A 408 -0.80 -12.95 1.57
CA TRP A 408 -2.17 -12.47 1.53
C TRP A 408 -2.52 -11.79 0.20
N TRP A 409 -1.72 -10.83 -0.25
CA TRP A 409 -1.95 -10.14 -1.53
C TRP A 409 -1.82 -11.07 -2.73
N THR A 410 -0.88 -12.01 -2.70
CA THR A 410 -0.73 -13.02 -3.77
C THR A 410 -1.99 -13.87 -3.91
N TYR A 411 -2.55 -14.31 -2.78
CA TYR A 411 -3.85 -14.98 -2.79
C TYR A 411 -4.94 -14.11 -3.41
N LEU A 412 -5.01 -12.82 -3.08
CA LEU A 412 -5.99 -11.91 -3.68
C LEU A 412 -5.81 -11.74 -5.18
N LEU A 413 -4.58 -11.55 -5.64
CA LEU A 413 -4.25 -11.35 -7.05
C LEU A 413 -4.51 -12.59 -7.89
N LEU A 414 -4.17 -13.78 -7.37
CA LEU A 414 -4.48 -15.07 -8.00
C LEU A 414 -5.99 -15.31 -8.07
N ARG A 415 -6.72 -14.97 -7.00
CA ARG A 415 -8.18 -15.07 -6.99
C ARG A 415 -8.80 -14.19 -8.07
N ILE A 416 -8.34 -12.94 -8.20
CA ILE A 416 -8.84 -12.02 -9.23
C ILE A 416 -8.59 -12.60 -10.63
N GLY A 417 -7.38 -13.10 -10.91
CA GLY A 417 -7.08 -13.70 -12.21
C GLY A 417 -7.87 -14.97 -12.48
N PHE A 418 -8.03 -15.85 -11.49
CA PHE A 418 -8.84 -17.06 -11.64
C PHE A 418 -10.29 -16.74 -12.00
N GLN A 419 -10.88 -15.74 -11.33
CA GLN A 419 -12.26 -15.35 -11.61
C GLN A 419 -12.40 -14.69 -12.98
N ALA A 420 -11.43 -13.87 -13.42
CA ALA A 420 -11.43 -13.26 -14.74
C ALA A 420 -11.23 -14.30 -15.87
N LEU A 421 -10.26 -15.22 -15.72
CA LEU A 421 -9.86 -16.16 -16.76
C LEU A 421 -10.74 -17.40 -16.84
N CYS A 422 -11.19 -17.96 -15.71
CA CYS A 422 -11.88 -19.24 -15.69
C CYS A 422 -13.41 -19.12 -15.62
N VAL A 423 -13.93 -18.01 -15.09
CA VAL A 423 -15.38 -17.83 -14.87
C VAL A 423 -15.99 -16.84 -15.87
N GLY A 424 -15.16 -16.09 -16.63
CA GLY A 424 -15.63 -15.11 -17.61
C GLY A 424 -16.44 -13.97 -16.98
N VAL A 425 -16.24 -13.73 -15.68
CA VAL A 425 -16.86 -12.62 -14.94
C VAL A 425 -16.03 -11.38 -15.22
N SER A 426 -16.68 -10.25 -15.53
CA SER A 426 -15.96 -9.01 -15.80
C SER A 426 -15.07 -8.65 -14.60
N VAL A 427 -13.89 -8.08 -14.85
CA VAL A 427 -12.94 -7.73 -13.78
C VAL A 427 -13.60 -6.78 -12.76
N GLU A 428 -14.56 -5.95 -13.18
CA GLU A 428 -15.35 -5.11 -12.26
C GLU A 428 -16.30 -5.93 -11.38
N ASP A 429 -16.97 -6.94 -11.93
CA ASP A 429 -17.84 -7.86 -11.18
C ASP A 429 -17.03 -8.79 -10.24
N VAL A 430 -15.79 -9.11 -10.59
CA VAL A 430 -14.83 -9.85 -9.74
C VAL A 430 -14.37 -9.01 -8.56
N LYS A 431 -14.00 -7.75 -8.82
CA LYS A 431 -13.70 -6.76 -7.76
C LYS A 431 -14.93 -6.63 -6.84
N ALA A 432 -16.15 -6.52 -7.39
CA ALA A 432 -17.40 -6.49 -6.64
C ALA A 432 -17.64 -7.76 -5.78
N GLY A 433 -17.43 -8.96 -6.33
CA GLY A 433 -17.60 -10.24 -5.61
C GLY A 433 -16.57 -10.50 -4.51
N TYR A 434 -15.39 -9.90 -4.59
CA TYR A 434 -14.44 -9.85 -3.48
C TYR A 434 -14.98 -9.01 -2.30
N TYR A 435 -15.70 -7.92 -2.59
CA TYR A 435 -16.30 -7.04 -1.57
C TYR A 435 -17.54 -7.66 -0.89
N ASP A 436 -18.30 -8.53 -1.56
CA ASP A 436 -19.47 -9.20 -0.99
C ASP A 436 -19.11 -10.39 -0.08
N ALA A 437 -18.05 -11.15 -0.40
CA ALA A 437 -17.70 -12.40 0.30
C ALA A 437 -17.29 -12.23 1.78
N SER A 438 -16.85 -11.04 2.21
CA SER A 438 -16.58 -10.78 3.63
C SER A 438 -17.85 -10.59 4.48
N THR A 439 -18.99 -10.26 3.86
CA THR A 439 -20.26 -10.07 4.60
C THR A 439 -21.00 -11.38 4.87
N GLU A 440 -20.69 -12.46 4.16
CA GLU A 440 -21.28 -13.79 4.42
C GLU A 440 -20.61 -14.50 5.60
N LYS A 441 -19.29 -14.32 5.81
CA LYS A 441 -18.62 -14.87 6.99
C LYS A 441 -19.11 -14.24 8.30
N ASP A 442 -19.38 -12.93 8.32
CA ASP A 442 -19.90 -12.25 9.51
C ASP A 442 -21.38 -12.59 9.80
N LYS A 443 -22.21 -12.84 8.77
CA LYS A 443 -23.59 -13.31 8.99
C LYS A 443 -23.66 -14.72 9.56
N ASN A 444 -22.70 -15.57 9.22
CA ASN A 444 -22.63 -16.94 9.74
C ASN A 444 -21.98 -17.02 11.13
N ALA A 445 -21.13 -16.05 11.50
CA ALA A 445 -20.59 -15.92 12.85
C ALA A 445 -21.64 -15.37 13.84
N VAL A 446 -22.46 -14.39 13.42
CA VAL A 446 -23.55 -13.85 14.25
C VAL A 446 -24.71 -14.84 14.42
N LYS A 447 -24.96 -15.71 13.42
CA LYS A 447 -25.96 -16.78 13.53
C LYS A 447 -25.54 -17.97 14.41
N LYS A 448 -24.26 -18.08 14.79
CA LYS A 448 -23.77 -19.15 15.69
C LYS A 448 -23.75 -18.75 17.17
N ASN A 449 -23.98 -17.47 17.47
CA ASN A 449 -23.97 -16.94 18.84
C ASN A 449 -25.34 -16.35 19.27
N ASN A 450 -26.43 -16.70 18.58
CA ASN A 450 -27.81 -16.43 19.01
C ASN A 450 -28.61 -17.73 19.08
#